data_AF-A0A8J5LUP1-F1
#
_entry.id   AF-A0A8J5LUP1-F1
#
_cell.length_a   1.000
_cell.length_b   1.000
_cell.length_c   1.000
_cell.angle_alpha   90.00
_cell.angle_beta   90.00
_cell.angle_gamma   90.00
#
_symmetry.space_group_name_H-M   'P 1'
#
loop_
_entity.id
_entity.type
_entity.pdbx_description
1 polymer ?
#
loop_
_entity_poly.entity_id
_entity_poly.type
_entity_poly.pdbx_seq_one_letter_code
_entity_poly.pdbx_strand_id
1 'polypeptide(L)'
;MDNAARQGYLHVVKSLHFHRTEGCTAEAMSAAAANGHLDVVRWLHWNRTEGCDSTALSRAITGGYLDVATFLHEERGIACSFRSD
;
A
#
# COMPACT_ATOMS: atom_id res chain seq x y z
N MET A 1 -7.05 -1.50 -10.92
CA MET A 1 -6.61 -0.39 -10.06
C MET A 1 -5.13 -0.52 -9.69
N ASP A 2 -4.61 -1.73 -9.56
CA ASP A 2 -3.24 -2.07 -9.16
C ASP A 2 -2.14 -1.33 -9.93
N ASN A 3 -2.22 -1.31 -11.27
CA ASN A 3 -1.24 -0.58 -12.09
C ASN A 3 -1.27 0.93 -11.80
N ALA A 4 -2.43 1.53 -11.55
CA ALA A 4 -2.50 2.96 -11.20
C ALA A 4 -1.90 3.23 -9.83
N ALA A 5 -2.12 2.31 -8.87
CA ALA A 5 -1.54 2.41 -7.54
C ALA A 5 -0.01 2.27 -7.56
N ARG A 6 0.53 1.31 -8.32
CA ARG A 6 1.97 1.13 -8.52
C ARG A 6 2.67 2.38 -9.06
N GLN A 7 2.00 3.14 -9.92
CA GLN A 7 2.56 4.36 -10.53
C GLN A 7 2.26 5.64 -9.74
N GLY A 8 1.60 5.56 -8.58
CA GLY A 8 1.29 6.74 -7.76
C GLY A 8 0.16 7.61 -8.32
N TYR A 9 -0.66 7.10 -9.25
CA TYR A 9 -1.71 7.88 -9.89
C TYR A 9 -2.99 7.93 -9.04
N LEU A 10 -2.94 8.64 -7.90
CA LEU A 10 -4.05 8.73 -6.95
C LEU A 10 -5.37 9.15 -7.60
N HIS A 11 -5.35 10.10 -8.55
CA HIS A 11 -6.55 10.54 -9.25
C HIS A 11 -7.19 9.41 -10.08
N VAL A 12 -6.37 8.57 -10.73
CA VAL A 12 -6.85 7.40 -11.47
C VAL A 12 -7.36 6.33 -10.50
N VAL A 13 -6.66 6.09 -9.38
CA VAL A 13 -7.10 5.15 -8.34
C VAL A 13 -8.49 5.53 -7.82
N LYS A 14 -8.70 6.81 -7.46
CA LYS A 14 -10.00 7.34 -7.03
C LYS A 14 -11.07 7.18 -8.12
N SER A 15 -10.78 7.55 -9.36
CA SER A 15 -11.71 7.41 -10.48
C SER A 15 -12.12 5.96 -10.72
N LEU A 16 -11.15 5.03 -10.69
CA LEU A 16 -11.41 3.60 -10.82
C LEU A 16 -12.25 3.06 -9.65
N HIS A 17 -12.07 3.59 -8.43
CA HIS A 17 -12.87 3.17 -7.28
C HIS A 17 -14.33 3.59 -7.37
N PHE A 18 -14.60 4.83 -7.78
CA PHE A 18 -15.98 5.34 -7.85
C PHE A 18 -16.74 4.85 -9.07
N HIS A 19 -16.05 4.57 -10.18
CA HIS A 19 -16.70 4.26 -11.46
C HIS A 19 -16.64 2.79 -11.86
N ARG A 20 -15.96 1.94 -11.09
CA ARG A 20 -15.80 0.52 -11.43
C ARG A 20 -15.99 -0.39 -10.23
N THR A 21 -16.42 -1.62 -10.50
CA THR A 21 -16.74 -2.63 -9.48
C THR A 21 -15.68 -3.74 -9.36
N GLU A 22 -14.70 -3.83 -10.28
CA GLU A 22 -13.72 -4.94 -10.24
C GLU A 22 -12.74 -4.85 -9.05
N GLY A 23 -12.57 -3.66 -8.45
CA GLY A 23 -11.73 -3.47 -7.26
C GLY A 23 -10.22 -3.45 -7.52
N CYS A 24 -9.44 -3.78 -6.49
CA CYS A 24 -7.99 -3.96 -6.53
C CYS A 24 -7.58 -5.28 -5.88
N THR A 25 -6.31 -5.64 -6.00
CA THR A 25 -5.70 -6.71 -5.20
C THR A 25 -4.80 -6.11 -4.10
N ALA A 26 -4.33 -6.94 -3.18
CA ALA A 26 -3.37 -6.53 -2.15
C ALA A 26 -2.06 -5.96 -2.75
N GLU A 27 -1.70 -6.38 -3.97
CA GLU A 27 -0.57 -5.84 -4.73
C GLU A 27 -0.69 -4.34 -5.00
N ALA A 28 -1.90 -3.77 -5.04
CA ALA A 28 -2.07 -2.33 -5.24
C ALA A 28 -1.37 -1.51 -4.13
N MET A 29 -1.60 -1.88 -2.87
CA MET A 29 -1.00 -1.18 -1.73
C MET A 29 0.47 -1.59 -1.55
N SER A 30 0.78 -2.88 -1.72
CA SER A 30 2.16 -3.39 -1.65
C SER A 30 3.07 -2.71 -2.68
N ALA A 31 2.61 -2.57 -3.92
CA ALA A 31 3.37 -1.94 -4.99
C ALA A 31 3.45 -0.41 -4.82
N ALA A 32 2.37 0.24 -4.37
CA ALA A 32 2.42 1.66 -4.02
C ALA A 32 3.45 1.92 -2.89
N ALA A 33 3.49 1.04 -1.89
CA ALA A 33 4.45 1.14 -0.79
C ALA A 33 5.90 0.91 -1.26
N ALA A 34 6.13 -0.08 -2.11
CA ALA A 34 7.43 -0.37 -2.70
C ALA A 34 7.97 0.75 -3.61
N ASN A 35 7.13 1.69 -4.04
CA ASN A 35 7.51 2.85 -4.86
C ASN A 35 7.38 4.19 -4.13
N GLY A 36 7.12 4.18 -2.81
CA GLY A 36 7.08 5.40 -2.01
C GLY A 36 5.82 6.27 -2.19
N HIS A 37 4.73 5.71 -2.72
CA HIS A 37 3.51 6.46 -2.99
C HIS A 37 2.58 6.52 -1.76
N LEU A 38 3.00 7.27 -0.72
CA LEU A 38 2.29 7.36 0.56
C LEU A 38 0.82 7.79 0.43
N ASP A 39 0.52 8.74 -0.44
CA ASP A 39 -0.83 9.25 -0.68
C ASP A 39 -1.78 8.16 -1.21
N VAL A 40 -1.27 7.31 -2.11
CA VAL A 40 -1.97 6.13 -2.62
C VAL A 40 -2.12 5.08 -1.53
N VAL A 41 -1.06 4.77 -0.77
CA VAL A 41 -1.09 3.79 0.33
C VAL A 41 -2.15 4.16 1.37
N ARG A 42 -2.14 5.43 1.80
CA ARG A 42 -3.13 6.00 2.72
C ARG A 42 -4.55 5.86 2.19
N TRP A 43 -4.76 6.29 0.94
CA TRP A 43 -6.09 6.24 0.35
C TRP A 43 -6.60 4.80 0.24
N LEU A 44 -5.76 3.86 -0.23
CA LEU A 44 -6.12 2.45 -0.29
C LEU A 44 -6.42 1.88 1.11
N HIS A 45 -5.65 2.25 2.13
CA HIS A 45 -5.85 1.74 3.50
C HIS A 45 -7.22 2.09 4.08
N TRP A 46 -7.72 3.31 3.85
CA TRP A 46 -9.01 3.75 4.39
C TRP A 46 -10.23 3.44 3.51
N ASN A 47 -10.04 3.21 2.21
CA ASN A 47 -11.15 3.06 1.26
C ASN A 47 -11.31 1.62 0.74
N ARG A 48 -10.34 0.74 1.00
CA ARG A 48 -10.29 -0.65 0.50
C ARG A 48 -10.00 -1.63 1.64
N THR A 49 -10.51 -2.84 1.52
CA THR A 49 -10.40 -3.89 2.55
C THR A 49 -9.35 -4.95 2.20
N GLU A 50 -8.87 -4.96 0.95
CA GLU A 50 -7.89 -5.93 0.43
C GLU A 50 -6.54 -5.86 1.17
N GLY A 51 -6.20 -4.67 1.69
CA GLY A 51 -5.01 -4.46 2.48
C GLY A 51 -3.72 -4.46 1.67
N CYS A 52 -2.63 -4.90 2.31
CA CYS A 52 -1.33 -5.10 1.69
C CYS A 52 -0.76 -6.45 2.12
N ASP A 53 0.20 -6.94 1.35
CA ASP A 53 0.93 -8.16 1.68
C ASP A 53 1.94 -7.91 2.80
N SER A 54 2.37 -8.98 3.46
CA SER A 54 3.37 -8.92 4.54
C SER A 54 4.73 -8.34 4.11
N THR A 55 4.99 -8.28 2.79
CA THR A 55 6.23 -7.74 2.23
C THR A 55 6.19 -6.22 2.03
N ALA A 56 5.03 -5.57 2.14
CA ALA A 56 4.88 -4.13 1.86
C ALA A 56 5.79 -3.27 2.74
N LEU A 57 5.86 -3.57 4.04
CA LEU A 57 6.73 -2.87 5.00
C LEU A 57 8.20 -3.05 4.63
N SER A 58 8.66 -4.29 4.43
CA SER A 58 10.04 -4.58 4.05
C SER A 58 10.43 -3.87 2.75
N ARG A 59 9.53 -3.85 1.75
CA ARG A 59 9.77 -3.18 0.46
C ARG A 59 9.87 -1.67 0.61
N ALA A 60 9.02 -1.05 1.41
CA ALA A 60 9.11 0.37 1.73
C ALA A 60 10.45 0.71 2.42
N ILE A 61 10.88 -0.11 3.38
CA ILE A 61 12.18 0.03 4.06
C ILE A 61 13.34 -0.10 3.07
N THR A 62 13.36 -1.15 2.23
CA THR A 62 14.44 -1.36 1.25
C THR A 62 14.51 -0.27 0.18
N GLY A 63 13.37 0.36 -0.12
CA GLY A 63 13.29 1.49 -1.05
C GLY A 63 13.67 2.84 -0.41
N GLY A 64 13.89 2.89 0.92
CA GLY A 64 14.18 4.13 1.64
C GLY A 64 12.96 5.02 1.89
N TYR A 65 11.74 4.50 1.69
CA TYR A 65 10.48 5.24 1.86
C TYR A 65 10.01 5.18 3.31
N LEU A 66 10.73 5.90 4.18
CA LEU A 66 10.51 5.86 5.63
C LEU A 66 9.11 6.34 6.04
N ASP A 67 8.55 7.31 5.32
CA ASP A 67 7.20 7.84 5.55
C ASP A 67 6.11 6.78 5.31
N VAL A 68 6.26 5.99 4.24
CA VAL A 68 5.42 4.82 3.96
C VAL A 68 5.66 3.73 4.99
N ALA A 69 6.90 3.43 5.33
CA ALA A 69 7.23 2.37 6.29
C ALA A 69 6.66 2.68 7.68
N THR A 70 6.80 3.93 8.14
CA THR A 70 6.21 4.41 9.40
C THR A 70 4.70 4.29 9.36
N PHE A 71 4.04 4.77 8.29
CA PHE A 71 2.59 4.63 8.15
C PHE A 71 2.12 3.17 8.22
N LEU A 72 2.80 2.27 7.51
CA LEU A 72 2.48 0.83 7.53
C LEU A 72 2.74 0.18 8.89
N HIS A 73 3.73 0.64 9.64
CA HIS A 73 4.04 0.13 10.97
C HIS A 73 3.00 0.57 12.00
N GLU A 74 2.67 1.88 12.03
CA GLU A 74 1.79 2.49 13.02
C GLU A 74 0.32 2.11 12.83
N GLU A 75 -0.19 2.21 11.61
CA GLU A 75 -1.64 2.09 11.35
C GLU A 75 -2.08 0.66 11.07
N ARG A 76 -1.18 -0.21 10.59
CA ARG A 76 -1.52 -1.61 10.29
C ARG A 76 -1.06 -2.59 11.35
N GLY A 77 -0.29 -2.16 12.36
CA GLY A 77 0.23 -3.04 13.39
C GLY A 77 0.92 -4.27 12.82
N ILE A 78 1.58 -4.13 11.65
CA ILE A 78 2.36 -5.22 11.05
C ILE A 78 3.55 -5.40 11.98
N ALA A 79 3.36 -6.25 12.99
CA ALA A 79 4.42 -6.70 13.85
C ALA A 79 5.48 -7.29 12.93
N CYS A 80 6.68 -6.69 12.97
CA CYS A 80 7.87 -7.34 12.46
C CYS A 80 7.88 -8.74 13.09
N SER A 81 7.60 -9.79 12.31
CA SER A 81 7.86 -11.15 12.75
C SER A 81 9.38 -11.34 12.74
N PHE A 82 10.07 -10.72 13.70
CA PHE A 82 11.32 -11.26 14.18
C PHE A 82 10.96 -12.64 14.73
N ARG A 83 11.12 -13.66 13.89
CA ARG A 83 11.29 -15.02 14.38
C ARG A 83 12.63 -15.05 15.12
N SER A 84 12.58 -14.75 16.41
CA SER A 84 13.54 -15.27 17.36
C SER A 84 13.05 -16.67 17.73
N ASP A 85 13.64 -17.67 17.09
CA ASP A 85 14.03 -18.99 17.61
C ASP A 85 14.46 -19.90 16.45
#